data_AF-A0A915XQS1-F1
#
_entry.id   AF-A0A915XQS1-F1
#
_cell.length_a   1.000
_cell.length_b   1.000
_cell.length_c   1.000
_cell.angle_alpha   90.00
_cell.angle_beta   90.00
_cell.angle_gamma   90.00
#
_symmetry.space_group_name_H-M   'P 1'
#
loop_
_entity.id
_entity.type
_entity.pdbx_description
1 polymer ?
#
loop_
_entity_poly.entity_id
_entity_poly.type
_entity_poly.pdbx_seq_one_letter_code
_entity_poly.pdbx_strand_id
1 'polypeptide(L)'
;MTLVILVVAVAVASASTASAATRTAASCAMSDVQAAVNAAADGDEVRLPQGTCTWSGYVSTGVKRIALVGAGKAATVIVAASNGQAVFGIAADGASISAMTLDGGASIGVGSNRDWRIHDIRFRGNAAYTAVYVRGTNASMHPRGLIDHCEFLNGRVLVHGYAGVGPTDLRNTNHWSEPLALGSAEAVYVEANAFTFTVFYNAIDCEYSGRMVFRYNSVTDSYLESHSIQGHARACRKWEIYDNTLRQANTSVYRPMFLRGGTGVVFGNTFTGNFTAPAIHLDNVRTFTNVGGEVGQCSGASVWDGNAESNGYPCRDQIGRGRDAALWSAAPYPAQSLEPAYFWDNTINGAVLGVEVVNGSAVHIKSGRDYVANAGAKPGYVPYQYPHPLSTPAAPSNLRLIPGQ
;
A
#
# COMPACT_ATOMS: atom_id res chain seq x y z
N MET A 1 -27.10 -64.91 20.51
CA MET A 1 -26.22 -63.81 20.05
C MET A 1 -26.72 -63.37 18.69
N THR A 2 -27.44 -62.25 18.66
CA THR A 2 -28.10 -61.73 17.45
C THR A 2 -27.12 -60.78 16.76
N LEU A 3 -26.69 -61.12 15.55
CA LEU A 3 -25.74 -60.34 14.75
C LEU A 3 -26.50 -59.18 14.09
N VAL A 4 -26.28 -57.95 14.56
CA VAL A 4 -26.79 -56.72 13.94
C VAL A 4 -25.79 -56.27 12.88
N ILE A 5 -26.17 -56.33 11.61
CA ILE A 5 -25.39 -55.80 10.49
C ILE A 5 -25.66 -54.29 10.41
N LEU A 6 -24.66 -53.48 10.75
CA LEU A 6 -24.69 -52.03 10.60
C LEU A 6 -24.37 -51.67 9.14
N VAL A 7 -25.38 -51.27 8.38
CA VAL A 7 -25.19 -50.70 7.04
C VAL A 7 -24.77 -49.24 7.20
N VAL A 8 -23.48 -48.96 7.00
CA VAL A 8 -22.97 -47.57 6.93
C VAL A 8 -23.29 -47.03 5.55
N ALA A 9 -24.31 -46.17 5.46
CA ALA A 9 -24.59 -45.40 4.25
C ALA A 9 -23.51 -44.33 4.08
N VAL A 10 -22.58 -44.54 3.15
CA VAL A 10 -21.63 -43.51 2.72
C VAL A 10 -22.40 -42.49 1.89
N ALA A 11 -22.75 -41.36 2.50
CA ALA A 11 -23.28 -40.20 1.80
C ALA A 11 -22.16 -39.61 0.93
N VAL A 12 -22.19 -39.94 -0.36
CA VAL A 12 -21.35 -39.25 -1.37
C VAL A 12 -21.91 -37.85 -1.49
N ALA A 13 -21.31 -36.89 -0.79
CA ALA A 13 -21.61 -35.48 -0.96
C ALA A 13 -21.21 -35.11 -2.40
N SER A 14 -22.21 -34.88 -3.25
CA SER A 14 -22.04 -34.31 -4.58
C SER A 14 -21.39 -32.93 -4.42
N ALA A 15 -20.07 -32.86 -4.57
CA ALA A 15 -19.38 -31.59 -4.70
C ALA A 15 -19.91 -30.92 -5.97
N SER A 16 -20.76 -29.91 -5.80
CA SER A 16 -21.16 -29.05 -6.91
C SER A 16 -19.90 -28.43 -7.50
N THR A 17 -19.71 -28.61 -8.80
CA THR A 17 -18.67 -27.91 -9.55
C THR A 17 -18.99 -26.42 -9.48
N ALA A 18 -18.29 -25.67 -8.63
CA ALA A 18 -18.33 -24.22 -8.66
C ALA A 18 -17.63 -23.76 -9.95
N SER A 19 -18.40 -23.52 -11.00
CA SER A 19 -17.92 -22.80 -12.19
C SER A 19 -18.04 -21.32 -11.89
N ALA A 20 -16.92 -20.59 -11.98
CA ALA A 20 -16.96 -19.14 -12.06
C ALA A 20 -17.75 -18.72 -13.30
N ALA A 21 -18.79 -17.90 -13.13
CA ALA A 21 -19.57 -17.37 -14.24
C ALA A 21 -18.99 -16.03 -14.71
N THR A 22 -19.04 -15.79 -16.02
CA THR A 22 -18.82 -14.46 -16.58
C THR A 22 -20.17 -13.75 -16.73
N ARG A 23 -20.27 -12.55 -16.16
CA ARG A 23 -21.47 -11.69 -16.19
C ARG A 23 -21.13 -10.37 -16.86
N THR A 24 -21.63 -10.16 -18.07
CA THR A 24 -21.42 -8.90 -18.78
C THR A 24 -22.48 -7.89 -18.36
N ALA A 25 -22.05 -6.71 -17.89
CA ALA A 25 -22.95 -5.59 -17.65
C ALA A 25 -23.58 -5.12 -18.96
N ALA A 26 -24.82 -4.63 -18.91
CA ALA A 26 -25.54 -4.17 -20.12
C ALA A 26 -24.85 -2.98 -20.81
N SER A 27 -24.20 -2.11 -20.03
CA SER A 27 -23.36 -1.01 -20.50
C SER A 27 -22.27 -0.69 -19.46
N CYS A 28 -21.42 0.31 -19.74
CA CYS A 28 -20.49 0.85 -18.74
C CYS A 28 -21.16 1.79 -17.71
N ALA A 29 -22.48 1.99 -17.77
CA ALA A 29 -23.18 2.86 -16.83
C ALA A 29 -23.11 2.26 -15.43
N MET A 30 -22.91 3.10 -14.42
CA MET A 30 -22.73 2.68 -13.02
C MET A 30 -23.84 1.73 -12.54
N SER A 31 -25.09 2.01 -12.90
CA SER A 31 -26.26 1.19 -12.55
C SER A 31 -26.20 -0.22 -13.15
N ASP A 32 -25.76 -0.34 -14.39
CA ASP A 32 -25.71 -1.63 -15.10
C ASP A 32 -24.57 -2.49 -14.57
N VAL A 33 -23.42 -1.87 -14.27
CA VAL A 33 -22.30 -2.54 -13.61
C VAL A 33 -22.70 -2.96 -12.20
N GLN A 34 -23.38 -2.10 -11.43
CA GLN A 34 -23.89 -2.46 -10.10
C GLN A 34 -24.91 -3.60 -10.16
N ALA A 35 -25.78 -3.65 -11.16
CA ALA A 35 -26.73 -4.74 -11.36
C ALA A 35 -26.01 -6.07 -11.65
N ALA A 36 -24.99 -6.05 -12.51
CA ALA A 36 -24.17 -7.22 -12.80
C ALA A 36 -23.38 -7.68 -11.57
N VAL A 37 -22.81 -6.73 -10.80
CA VAL A 37 -22.19 -7.02 -9.51
C VAL A 37 -23.19 -7.64 -8.56
N ASN A 38 -24.40 -7.10 -8.39
CA ASN A 38 -25.42 -7.66 -7.49
C ASN A 38 -25.76 -9.11 -7.85
N ALA A 39 -25.80 -9.44 -9.14
CA ALA A 39 -26.07 -10.80 -9.62
C ALA A 39 -24.87 -11.77 -9.50
N ALA A 40 -23.65 -11.26 -9.30
CA ALA A 40 -22.43 -12.06 -9.18
C ALA A 40 -22.33 -12.80 -7.83
N ALA A 41 -21.73 -13.99 -7.86
CA ALA A 41 -21.33 -14.78 -6.70
C ALA A 41 -19.80 -14.81 -6.56
N ASP A 42 -19.29 -15.35 -5.44
CA ASP A 42 -17.84 -15.53 -5.27
C ASP A 42 -17.23 -16.36 -6.40
N GLY A 43 -16.09 -15.90 -6.90
CA GLY A 43 -15.38 -16.47 -8.05
C GLY A 43 -15.82 -15.91 -9.40
N ASP A 44 -16.97 -15.24 -9.50
CA ASP A 44 -17.46 -14.70 -10.77
C ASP A 44 -16.59 -13.55 -11.31
N GLU A 45 -16.64 -13.38 -12.62
CA GLU A 45 -16.09 -12.24 -13.34
C GLU A 45 -17.25 -11.36 -13.84
N VAL A 46 -17.21 -10.06 -13.51
CA VAL A 46 -18.12 -9.05 -14.05
C VAL A 46 -17.41 -8.27 -15.13
N ARG A 47 -17.85 -8.42 -16.39
CA ARG A 47 -17.29 -7.73 -17.54
C ARG A 47 -18.00 -6.42 -17.79
N LEU A 48 -17.25 -5.32 -17.79
CA LEU A 48 -17.73 -4.02 -18.25
C LEU A 48 -17.52 -3.95 -19.77
N PRO A 49 -18.58 -3.72 -20.57
CA PRO A 49 -18.43 -3.62 -22.02
C PRO A 49 -17.67 -2.35 -22.42
N GLN A 50 -17.32 -2.26 -23.70
CA GLN A 50 -16.75 -1.05 -24.27
C GLN A 50 -17.72 0.15 -24.11
N GLY A 51 -17.16 1.33 -23.90
CA GLY A 51 -17.93 2.57 -23.76
C GLY A 51 -17.18 3.59 -22.89
N THR A 52 -17.68 4.82 -22.94
CA THR A 52 -17.26 5.90 -22.05
C THR A 52 -18.45 6.31 -21.19
N CYS A 53 -18.31 6.19 -19.87
CA CYS A 53 -19.38 6.49 -18.92
C CYS A 53 -18.88 7.40 -17.81
N THR A 54 -19.63 8.47 -17.53
CA THR A 54 -19.34 9.38 -16.42
C THR A 54 -20.07 8.93 -15.17
N TRP A 55 -19.35 8.74 -14.07
CA TRP A 55 -19.91 8.28 -12.80
C TRP A 55 -19.79 9.38 -11.73
N SER A 56 -20.86 9.62 -10.98
CA SER A 56 -20.91 10.49 -9.80
C SER A 56 -20.91 9.73 -8.46
N GLY A 57 -20.79 8.40 -8.54
CA GLY A 57 -20.67 7.49 -7.40
C GLY A 57 -19.69 6.37 -7.72
N TYR A 58 -19.80 5.27 -6.98
CA TYR A 58 -18.90 4.13 -7.11
C TYR A 58 -19.66 2.80 -7.12
N VAL A 59 -19.03 1.79 -7.73
CA VAL A 59 -19.43 0.38 -7.62
C VAL A 59 -18.46 -0.34 -6.68
N SER A 60 -18.99 -1.05 -5.69
CA SER A 60 -18.19 -1.87 -4.77
C SER A 60 -18.28 -3.34 -5.12
N THR A 61 -17.20 -4.09 -4.94
CA THR A 61 -17.23 -5.57 -4.96
C THR A 61 -18.15 -6.14 -3.88
N GLY A 62 -18.50 -5.32 -2.87
CA GLY A 62 -19.11 -5.79 -1.64
C GLY A 62 -18.18 -6.81 -0.97
N VAL A 63 -18.75 -7.75 -0.23
CA VAL A 63 -18.02 -8.84 0.43
C VAL A 63 -17.65 -10.00 -0.51
N LYS A 64 -17.78 -9.81 -1.83
CA LYS A 64 -17.62 -10.89 -2.81
C LYS A 64 -16.24 -10.91 -3.45
N ARG A 65 -15.65 -12.10 -3.55
CA ARG A 65 -14.40 -12.36 -4.27
C ARG A 65 -14.68 -12.43 -5.77
N ILE A 66 -14.88 -11.28 -6.40
CA ILE A 66 -15.15 -11.16 -7.84
C ILE A 66 -14.04 -10.38 -8.55
N ALA A 67 -13.94 -10.60 -9.86
CA ALA A 67 -13.12 -9.79 -10.76
C ALA A 67 -13.99 -8.78 -11.51
N LEU A 68 -13.69 -7.49 -11.45
CA LEU A 68 -14.30 -6.45 -12.29
C LEU A 68 -13.35 -6.14 -13.44
N VAL A 69 -13.74 -6.51 -14.66
CA VAL A 69 -12.82 -6.50 -15.82
C VAL A 69 -13.41 -5.66 -16.95
N GLY A 70 -12.70 -4.62 -17.35
CA GLY A 70 -13.06 -3.84 -18.53
C GLY A 70 -12.72 -4.55 -19.84
N ALA A 71 -13.22 -4.02 -20.96
CA ALA A 71 -12.92 -4.53 -22.30
C ALA A 71 -11.50 -4.15 -22.80
N GLY A 72 -10.66 -3.54 -21.95
CA GLY A 72 -9.32 -3.05 -22.25
C GLY A 72 -9.19 -1.55 -21.98
N LYS A 73 -7.96 -1.09 -21.70
CA LYS A 73 -7.62 0.32 -21.38
C LYS A 73 -8.14 1.32 -22.42
N ALA A 74 -8.23 0.94 -23.70
CA ALA A 74 -8.74 1.81 -24.77
C ALA A 74 -10.26 1.67 -25.02
N ALA A 75 -10.90 0.63 -24.51
CA ALA A 75 -12.28 0.27 -24.85
C ALA A 75 -13.27 0.66 -23.75
N THR A 76 -12.91 0.45 -22.47
CA THR A 76 -13.75 0.85 -21.32
C THR A 76 -13.11 2.04 -20.62
N VAL A 77 -13.82 3.17 -20.61
CA VAL A 77 -13.40 4.42 -19.96
C VAL A 77 -14.44 4.84 -18.94
N ILE A 78 -14.07 4.87 -17.67
CA ILE A 78 -14.90 5.39 -16.58
C ILE A 78 -14.37 6.77 -16.19
N VAL A 79 -15.18 7.80 -16.39
CA VAL A 79 -14.83 9.19 -16.09
C VAL A 79 -15.44 9.56 -14.74
N ALA A 80 -14.64 10.00 -13.78
CA ALA A 80 -15.18 10.56 -12.54
C ALA A 80 -15.82 11.94 -12.81
N ALA A 81 -16.95 12.21 -12.16
CA ALA A 81 -17.58 13.52 -12.20
C ALA A 81 -16.78 14.60 -11.44
N SER A 82 -15.86 14.19 -10.55
CA SER A 82 -14.98 15.09 -9.81
C SER A 82 -13.60 14.46 -9.54
N ASN A 83 -12.56 15.31 -9.48
CA ASN A 83 -11.18 14.89 -9.23
C ASN A 83 -11.05 14.23 -7.84
N GLY A 84 -10.47 13.03 -7.79
CA GLY A 84 -10.32 12.23 -6.57
C GLY A 84 -11.56 11.42 -6.17
N GLN A 85 -12.64 11.44 -6.96
CA GLN A 85 -13.84 10.66 -6.65
C GLN A 85 -13.59 9.15 -6.81
N ALA A 86 -13.92 8.38 -5.78
CA ALA A 86 -13.98 6.94 -5.92
C ALA A 86 -15.02 6.56 -6.97
N VAL A 87 -14.64 5.72 -7.93
CA VAL A 87 -15.55 5.08 -8.90
C VAL A 87 -15.62 3.57 -8.67
N PHE A 88 -14.62 2.99 -8.01
CA PHE A 88 -14.68 1.61 -7.54
C PHE A 88 -14.29 1.47 -6.06
N GLY A 89 -14.80 0.42 -5.42
CA GLY A 89 -14.44 0.00 -4.08
C GLY A 89 -14.12 -1.49 -4.01
N ILE A 90 -13.00 -1.86 -3.38
CA ILE A 90 -12.69 -3.24 -2.99
C ILE A 90 -13.03 -3.42 -1.51
N ALA A 91 -14.03 -4.27 -1.27
CA ALA A 91 -14.56 -4.57 0.07
C ALA A 91 -14.51 -6.08 0.42
N ALA A 92 -13.70 -6.86 -0.31
CA ALA A 92 -13.55 -8.29 -0.12
C ALA A 92 -12.12 -8.79 -0.34
N ASP A 93 -11.78 -9.89 0.32
CA ASP A 93 -10.52 -10.59 0.12
C ASP A 93 -10.46 -11.28 -1.24
N GLY A 94 -9.34 -11.16 -1.95
CA GLY A 94 -9.14 -11.82 -3.25
C GLY A 94 -9.86 -11.15 -4.43
N ALA A 95 -10.57 -10.04 -4.22
CA ALA A 95 -11.24 -9.34 -5.31
C ALA A 95 -10.24 -8.60 -6.21
N SER A 96 -10.59 -8.40 -7.49
CA SER A 96 -9.72 -7.70 -8.43
C SER A 96 -10.46 -6.72 -9.33
N ILE A 97 -9.74 -5.69 -9.79
CA ILE A 97 -10.24 -4.67 -10.72
C ILE A 97 -9.19 -4.44 -11.80
N SER A 98 -9.57 -4.55 -13.07
CA SER A 98 -8.60 -4.48 -14.16
C SER A 98 -9.12 -4.09 -15.54
N ALA A 99 -8.17 -3.88 -16.46
CA ALA A 99 -8.37 -3.76 -17.91
C ALA A 99 -9.27 -2.57 -18.35
N MET A 100 -9.05 -1.38 -17.82
CA MET A 100 -9.81 -0.17 -18.19
C MET A 100 -9.03 1.12 -17.96
N THR A 101 -9.55 2.24 -18.49
CA THR A 101 -9.10 3.58 -18.13
C THR A 101 -10.04 4.18 -17.09
N LEU A 102 -9.47 4.74 -16.01
CA LEU A 102 -10.14 5.57 -15.03
C LEU A 102 -9.68 7.01 -15.22
N ASP A 103 -10.59 7.89 -15.62
CA ASP A 103 -10.30 9.26 -16.07
C ASP A 103 -10.96 10.32 -15.20
N GLY A 104 -10.62 11.60 -15.39
CA GLY A 104 -11.19 12.72 -14.64
C GLY A 104 -10.75 12.76 -13.18
N GLY A 105 -9.64 12.08 -12.84
CA GLY A 105 -9.20 11.89 -11.46
C GLY A 105 -9.96 10.79 -10.72
N ALA A 106 -10.55 9.83 -11.43
CA ALA A 106 -11.21 8.67 -10.85
C ALA A 106 -10.27 7.84 -9.95
N SER A 107 -10.80 7.44 -8.79
CA SER A 107 -10.07 6.72 -7.74
C SER A 107 -10.65 5.33 -7.47
N ILE A 108 -9.82 4.44 -6.92
CA ILE A 108 -10.25 3.16 -6.34
C ILE A 108 -10.00 3.21 -4.83
N GLY A 109 -11.06 2.98 -4.06
CA GLY A 109 -10.96 2.79 -2.61
C GLY A 109 -10.77 1.31 -2.26
N VAL A 110 -9.92 1.02 -1.28
CA VAL A 110 -9.72 -0.34 -0.76
C VAL A 110 -9.91 -0.34 0.75
N GLY A 111 -10.80 -1.20 1.25
CA GLY A 111 -11.02 -1.37 2.69
C GLY A 111 -9.97 -2.24 3.38
N SER A 112 -10.29 -2.73 4.58
CA SER A 112 -9.44 -3.64 5.38
C SER A 112 -9.44 -5.07 4.83
N ASN A 113 -9.10 -5.25 3.55
CA ASN A 113 -9.15 -6.54 2.85
C ASN A 113 -7.76 -6.99 2.43
N ARG A 114 -7.63 -8.28 2.19
CA ARG A 114 -6.38 -8.99 1.91
C ARG A 114 -6.42 -9.65 0.54
N ASP A 115 -5.25 -9.82 -0.05
CA ASP A 115 -5.04 -10.62 -1.26
C ASP A 115 -5.81 -10.11 -2.49
N TRP A 116 -6.20 -8.83 -2.48
CA TRP A 116 -6.82 -8.16 -3.62
C TRP A 116 -5.79 -7.74 -4.67
N ARG A 117 -6.24 -7.47 -5.90
CA ARG A 117 -5.38 -7.01 -6.99
C ARG A 117 -6.00 -5.88 -7.82
N ILE A 118 -5.24 -4.83 -8.07
CA ILE A 118 -5.58 -3.78 -9.05
C ILE A 118 -4.53 -3.84 -10.14
N HIS A 119 -4.93 -4.15 -11.38
CA HIS A 119 -3.95 -4.32 -12.45
C HIS A 119 -4.44 -3.90 -13.82
N ASP A 120 -3.53 -3.59 -14.73
CA ASP A 120 -3.87 -3.18 -16.10
C ASP A 120 -4.85 -1.98 -16.16
N ILE A 121 -4.75 -1.06 -15.19
CA ILE A 121 -5.54 0.18 -15.16
C ILE A 121 -4.70 1.34 -15.69
N ARG A 122 -5.32 2.22 -16.47
CA ARG A 122 -4.78 3.55 -16.77
C ARG A 122 -5.53 4.61 -15.95
N PHE A 123 -4.88 5.19 -14.97
CA PHE A 123 -5.37 6.29 -14.15
C PHE A 123 -4.97 7.63 -14.78
N ARG A 124 -5.94 8.52 -15.03
CA ARG A 124 -5.71 9.87 -15.56
C ARG A 124 -6.38 10.94 -14.72
N GLY A 125 -5.62 11.98 -14.36
CA GLY A 125 -6.12 13.21 -13.76
C GLY A 125 -5.31 14.43 -14.24
N ASN A 126 -5.97 15.58 -14.35
CA ASN A 126 -5.35 16.84 -14.76
C ASN A 126 -4.74 17.63 -13.58
N ALA A 127 -4.96 17.15 -12.36
CA ALA A 127 -4.43 17.71 -11.12
C ALA A 127 -3.98 16.57 -10.21
N ALA A 128 -3.31 16.90 -9.10
CA ALA A 128 -2.92 15.92 -8.10
C ALA A 128 -4.15 15.24 -7.48
N TYR A 129 -4.11 13.92 -7.31
CA TYR A 129 -5.16 13.14 -6.66
C TYR A 129 -4.64 11.80 -6.15
N THR A 130 -5.42 11.16 -5.29
CA THR A 130 -5.15 9.79 -4.85
C THR A 130 -5.89 8.81 -5.77
N ALA A 131 -5.15 8.14 -6.65
CA ALA A 131 -5.68 7.19 -7.63
C ALA A 131 -6.07 5.86 -6.97
N VAL A 132 -5.26 5.39 -6.02
CA VAL A 132 -5.60 4.25 -5.18
C VAL A 132 -5.46 4.64 -3.72
N TYR A 133 -6.56 4.57 -2.98
CA TYR A 133 -6.57 4.82 -1.53
C TYR A 133 -6.85 3.52 -0.80
N VAL A 134 -5.79 2.93 -0.23
CA VAL A 134 -5.92 1.82 0.71
C VAL A 134 -6.19 2.40 2.09
N ARG A 135 -7.41 2.18 2.58
CA ARG A 135 -7.88 2.71 3.86
C ARG A 135 -8.28 1.57 4.79
N GLY A 136 -7.30 1.06 5.54
CA GLY A 136 -7.56 0.14 6.64
C GLY A 136 -8.35 0.82 7.76
N THR A 137 -9.24 0.08 8.38
CA THR A 137 -10.12 0.45 9.51
C THR A 137 -10.25 -0.70 10.52
N ASN A 138 -9.51 -1.79 10.32
CA ASN A 138 -9.46 -2.94 11.22
C ASN A 138 -8.16 -2.89 12.04
N ALA A 139 -8.27 -2.84 13.36
CA ALA A 139 -7.12 -2.70 14.26
C ALA A 139 -6.25 -3.95 14.33
N SER A 140 -6.78 -5.10 13.89
CA SER A 140 -6.15 -6.42 13.96
C SER A 140 -5.81 -7.02 12.59
N MET A 141 -6.18 -6.36 11.49
CA MET A 141 -5.95 -6.85 10.15
C MET A 141 -5.50 -5.73 9.22
N HIS A 142 -4.19 -5.72 8.90
CA HIS A 142 -3.64 -4.76 7.96
C HIS A 142 -4.09 -5.13 6.53
N PRO A 143 -4.54 -4.18 5.70
CA PRO A 143 -4.85 -4.45 4.31
C PRO A 143 -3.59 -4.86 3.54
N ARG A 144 -3.64 -5.94 2.76
CA ARG A 144 -2.51 -6.37 1.89
C ARG A 144 -3.02 -6.72 0.51
N GLY A 145 -2.24 -6.47 -0.52
CA GLY A 145 -2.65 -6.70 -1.89
C GLY A 145 -1.63 -6.18 -2.89
N LEU A 146 -1.98 -6.24 -4.17
CA LEU A 146 -1.07 -5.94 -5.27
C LEU A 146 -1.66 -4.87 -6.20
N ILE A 147 -0.83 -3.89 -6.56
CA ILE A 147 -1.09 -2.91 -7.60
C ILE A 147 0.01 -3.07 -8.65
N ASP A 148 -0.34 -3.55 -9.84
CA ASP A 148 0.66 -3.89 -10.87
C ASP A 148 0.23 -3.58 -12.31
N HIS A 149 1.20 -3.38 -13.21
CA HIS A 149 0.97 -3.09 -14.64
C HIS A 149 0.02 -1.91 -14.93
N CYS A 150 -0.04 -0.96 -14.00
CA CYS A 150 -0.85 0.25 -14.10
C CYS A 150 -0.05 1.45 -14.62
N GLU A 151 -0.75 2.38 -15.26
CA GLU A 151 -0.25 3.67 -15.72
C GLU A 151 -0.91 4.78 -14.90
N PHE A 152 -0.13 5.63 -14.25
CA PHE A 152 -0.61 6.75 -13.44
C PHE A 152 -0.17 8.08 -14.05
N LEU A 153 -1.13 8.96 -14.30
CA LEU A 153 -0.89 10.37 -14.61
C LEU A 153 -1.42 11.23 -13.47
N ASN A 154 -0.53 11.92 -12.75
CA ASN A 154 -0.82 12.80 -11.60
C ASN A 154 -1.48 12.14 -10.38
N GLY A 155 -1.64 10.81 -10.42
CA GLY A 155 -2.25 10.02 -9.35
C GLY A 155 -1.23 9.34 -8.46
N ARG A 156 -1.44 9.38 -7.14
CA ARG A 156 -0.64 8.64 -6.15
C ARG A 156 -1.32 7.36 -5.68
N VAL A 157 -0.53 6.49 -5.06
CA VAL A 157 -1.02 5.44 -4.14
C VAL A 157 -0.88 5.92 -2.69
N LEU A 158 -1.92 5.79 -1.88
CA LEU A 158 -1.92 6.14 -0.47
C LEU A 158 -2.26 4.92 0.39
N VAL A 159 -1.34 4.54 1.29
CA VAL A 159 -1.50 3.34 2.13
C VAL A 159 -1.71 3.73 3.60
N HIS A 160 -2.94 3.57 4.07
CA HIS A 160 -3.28 3.69 5.48
C HIS A 160 -3.54 2.30 6.04
N GLY A 161 -2.71 1.88 7.01
CA GLY A 161 -2.91 0.60 7.69
C GLY A 161 -4.15 0.59 8.58
N TYR A 162 -4.44 1.72 9.23
CA TYR A 162 -5.52 1.89 10.19
C TYR A 162 -5.93 3.36 10.40
N ALA A 163 -6.80 3.86 9.52
CA ALA A 163 -7.29 5.24 9.50
C ALA A 163 -8.76 5.37 9.92
N GLY A 164 -9.32 4.39 10.64
CA GLY A 164 -10.71 4.41 11.04
C GLY A 164 -10.93 3.89 12.44
N VAL A 165 -10.96 4.78 13.44
CA VAL A 165 -12.13 5.11 14.29
C VAL A 165 -11.68 6.14 15.35
N GLY A 166 -12.18 7.38 15.31
CA GLY A 166 -11.99 8.40 16.36
C GLY A 166 -10.53 8.78 16.75
N PRO A 167 -10.30 9.93 17.41
CA PRO A 167 -8.96 10.30 17.89
C PRO A 167 -8.37 9.30 18.90
N THR A 168 -9.22 8.53 19.59
CA THR A 168 -8.82 7.62 20.65
C THR A 168 -8.22 6.30 20.17
N ASP A 169 -8.59 5.82 18.98
CA ASP A 169 -8.18 4.50 18.45
C ASP A 169 -6.96 4.59 17.51
N LEU A 170 -6.72 5.76 16.89
CA LEU A 170 -5.57 5.97 15.98
C LEU A 170 -4.21 5.75 16.66
N ARG A 171 -4.17 5.71 17.99
CA ARG A 171 -2.96 5.67 18.83
C ARG A 171 -2.40 4.26 18.99
N ASN A 172 -3.25 3.24 19.04
CA ASN A 172 -2.87 1.90 19.45
C ASN A 172 -3.52 0.85 18.55
N THR A 173 -2.69 0.20 17.76
CA THR A 173 -3.14 -0.81 16.80
C THR A 173 -2.30 -2.06 16.97
N ASN A 174 -2.88 -3.24 16.71
CA ASN A 174 -2.11 -4.48 16.70
C ASN A 174 -1.01 -4.44 15.63
N HIS A 175 -1.17 -3.59 14.61
CA HIS A 175 -0.16 -3.37 13.58
C HIS A 175 1.20 -2.91 14.13
N TRP A 176 1.23 -2.26 15.30
CA TRP A 176 2.47 -1.84 15.96
C TRP A 176 3.02 -2.84 16.96
N SER A 177 2.27 -3.88 17.38
CA SER A 177 2.82 -4.96 18.23
C SER A 177 3.32 -6.15 17.41
N GLU A 178 2.91 -6.25 16.14
CA GLU A 178 3.34 -7.27 15.20
C GLU A 178 4.83 -7.17 14.80
N PRO A 179 5.48 -8.30 14.47
CA PRO A 179 6.81 -8.29 13.85
C PRO A 179 6.84 -7.43 12.57
N LEU A 180 7.98 -6.78 12.30
CA LEU A 180 8.16 -5.95 11.10
C LEU A 180 7.88 -6.70 9.79
N ALA A 181 8.26 -7.99 9.74
CA ALA A 181 8.02 -8.90 8.63
C ALA A 181 8.47 -8.31 7.26
N LEU A 182 9.70 -7.78 7.19
CA LEU A 182 10.31 -7.40 5.91
C LEU A 182 10.45 -8.63 5.00
N GLY A 183 10.27 -8.47 3.70
CA GLY A 183 10.40 -9.56 2.75
C GLY A 183 9.24 -10.56 2.82
N SER A 184 8.03 -10.11 3.17
CA SER A 184 6.85 -10.96 3.32
C SER A 184 5.63 -10.41 2.59
N ALA A 185 4.58 -11.22 2.46
CA ALA A 185 3.29 -10.78 1.89
C ALA A 185 2.56 -9.71 2.72
N GLU A 186 3.03 -9.36 3.92
CA GLU A 186 2.33 -8.46 4.86
C GLU A 186 2.53 -6.98 4.52
N ALA A 187 2.14 -6.57 3.31
CA ALA A 187 2.19 -5.19 2.83
C ALA A 187 1.25 -4.97 1.64
N VAL A 188 1.01 -3.70 1.32
CA VAL A 188 0.52 -3.33 -0.02
C VAL A 188 1.72 -3.27 -0.97
N TYR A 189 1.71 -4.11 -1.99
CA TYR A 189 2.72 -4.14 -3.05
C TYR A 189 2.30 -3.24 -4.20
N VAL A 190 3.22 -2.40 -4.64
CA VAL A 190 3.12 -1.56 -5.84
C VAL A 190 4.30 -1.93 -6.73
N GLU A 191 4.06 -2.69 -7.79
CA GLU A 191 5.14 -3.20 -8.66
C GLU A 191 4.86 -3.10 -10.16
N ALA A 192 5.91 -2.95 -10.96
CA ALA A 192 5.80 -2.92 -12.42
C ALA A 192 4.80 -1.87 -12.95
N ASN A 193 4.70 -0.71 -12.29
CA ASN A 193 3.85 0.40 -12.71
C ASN A 193 4.66 1.55 -13.32
N ALA A 194 3.99 2.38 -14.11
CA ALA A 194 4.52 3.62 -14.65
C ALA A 194 3.78 4.82 -14.04
N PHE A 195 4.51 5.73 -13.39
CA PHE A 195 4.01 6.97 -12.83
C PHE A 195 4.59 8.17 -13.58
N THR A 196 3.73 9.10 -13.98
CA THR A 196 4.13 10.36 -14.62
C THR A 196 3.39 11.52 -13.96
N PHE A 197 4.11 12.58 -13.63
CA PHE A 197 3.56 13.77 -13.00
C PHE A 197 3.86 15.02 -13.81
N THR A 198 2.84 15.84 -14.00
CA THR A 198 2.92 17.19 -14.57
C THR A 198 2.62 18.26 -13.52
N VAL A 199 2.40 17.84 -12.28
CA VAL A 199 2.15 18.68 -11.09
C VAL A 199 3.01 18.16 -9.93
N PHE A 200 3.36 19.04 -8.99
CA PHE A 200 4.11 18.61 -7.82
C PHE A 200 3.24 17.76 -6.88
N TYR A 201 3.55 16.47 -6.79
CA TYR A 201 2.90 15.52 -5.88
C TYR A 201 3.76 14.27 -5.72
N ASN A 202 3.55 13.48 -4.67
CA ASN A 202 4.23 12.21 -4.46
C ASN A 202 3.57 11.07 -5.25
N ALA A 203 4.35 10.07 -5.67
CA ALA A 203 3.84 8.87 -6.34
C ALA A 203 3.25 7.86 -5.34
N ILE A 204 3.79 7.84 -4.13
CA ILE A 204 3.31 7.00 -3.04
C ILE A 204 3.47 7.70 -1.68
N ASP A 205 2.53 7.41 -0.77
CA ASP A 205 2.59 7.77 0.63
C ASP A 205 2.13 6.63 1.53
N CYS A 206 2.52 6.72 2.79
CA CYS A 206 2.17 5.75 3.82
C CYS A 206 2.02 6.44 5.19
N GLU A 207 0.91 6.17 5.87
CA GLU A 207 0.63 6.65 7.24
C GLU A 207 -0.27 5.67 7.99
N TYR A 208 -0.61 5.97 9.24
CA TYR A 208 -1.59 5.20 10.01
C TYR A 208 -1.21 3.72 10.15
N SER A 209 0.02 3.43 10.53
CA SER A 209 0.56 2.05 10.60
C SER A 209 0.66 1.35 9.24
N GLY A 210 0.62 2.10 8.14
CA GLY A 210 0.70 1.58 6.79
C GLY A 210 1.99 0.77 6.55
N ARG A 211 1.87 -0.22 5.66
CA ARG A 211 2.96 -1.09 5.24
C ARG A 211 2.99 -1.15 3.73
N MET A 212 4.08 -0.69 3.13
CA MET A 212 4.20 -0.63 1.67
C MET A 212 5.46 -1.31 1.15
N VAL A 213 5.34 -1.91 -0.04
CA VAL A 213 6.47 -2.30 -0.87
C VAL A 213 6.32 -1.60 -2.22
N PHE A 214 7.33 -0.84 -2.64
CA PHE A 214 7.36 -0.13 -3.92
C PHE A 214 8.56 -0.61 -4.70
N ARG A 215 8.34 -1.45 -5.73
CA ARG A 215 9.43 -2.12 -6.44
C ARG A 215 9.26 -2.21 -7.94
N TYR A 216 10.34 -2.19 -8.71
CA TYR A 216 10.28 -2.34 -10.17
C TYR A 216 9.36 -1.33 -10.88
N ASN A 217 9.13 -0.15 -10.30
CA ASN A 217 8.32 0.90 -10.91
C ASN A 217 9.19 1.91 -11.64
N SER A 218 8.61 2.58 -12.63
CA SER A 218 9.19 3.76 -13.28
C SER A 218 8.42 5.01 -12.85
N VAL A 219 9.10 6.01 -12.29
CA VAL A 219 8.51 7.28 -11.84
C VAL A 219 9.18 8.43 -12.57
N THR A 220 8.39 9.30 -13.20
CA THR A 220 8.86 10.55 -13.82
C THR A 220 8.26 11.76 -13.13
N ASP A 221 9.11 12.73 -12.80
CA ASP A 221 8.73 14.06 -12.28
C ASP A 221 7.98 14.05 -10.93
N SER A 222 8.31 13.08 -10.06
CA SER A 222 7.73 12.94 -8.71
C SER A 222 8.75 12.39 -7.71
N TYR A 223 8.33 12.21 -6.47
CA TYR A 223 9.10 11.69 -5.36
C TYR A 223 8.30 10.65 -4.57
N LEU A 224 8.97 9.90 -3.69
CA LEU A 224 8.32 8.92 -2.80
C LEU A 224 8.31 9.46 -1.37
N GLU A 225 7.23 9.20 -0.64
CA GLU A 225 7.05 9.73 0.71
C GLU A 225 6.62 8.65 1.70
N SER A 226 7.02 8.81 2.96
CA SER A 226 6.34 8.17 4.09
C SER A 226 6.12 9.20 5.17
N HIS A 227 4.95 9.18 5.79
CA HIS A 227 4.57 10.15 6.80
C HIS A 227 5.00 9.75 8.21
N SER A 228 5.37 10.76 9.00
CA SER A 228 5.62 10.67 10.44
C SER A 228 4.31 10.72 11.24
N ILE A 229 4.38 10.63 12.56
CA ILE A 229 3.23 10.91 13.44
C ILE A 229 2.69 12.32 13.20
N GLN A 230 1.36 12.45 13.03
CA GLN A 230 0.64 13.73 12.96
C GLN A 230 -0.59 13.70 13.88
N GLY A 231 -0.56 14.47 14.97
CA GLY A 231 -1.52 14.33 16.05
C GLY A 231 -1.51 12.90 16.60
N HIS A 232 -2.68 12.29 16.75
CA HIS A 232 -2.83 10.91 17.22
C HIS A 232 -2.58 9.84 16.16
N ALA A 233 -2.38 10.22 14.89
CA ALA A 233 -2.11 9.28 13.81
C ALA A 233 -0.68 8.72 13.94
N ARG A 234 -0.55 7.40 14.05
CA ARG A 234 0.75 6.72 13.97
C ARG A 234 1.39 6.92 12.60
N ALA A 235 2.72 6.85 12.54
CA ALA A 235 3.48 7.01 11.31
C ALA A 235 3.23 5.85 10.30
N CYS A 236 3.87 5.92 9.14
CA CYS A 236 4.13 4.71 8.35
C CYS A 236 4.85 3.67 9.22
N ARG A 237 4.42 2.42 9.20
CA ARG A 237 5.04 1.35 10.02
C ARG A 237 6.27 0.79 9.33
N LYS A 238 6.15 0.45 8.04
CA LYS A 238 7.24 -0.12 7.26
C LYS A 238 7.19 0.23 5.79
N TRP A 239 8.37 0.25 5.20
CA TRP A 239 8.56 0.44 3.77
C TRP A 239 9.67 -0.48 3.23
N GLU A 240 9.46 -1.04 2.05
CA GLU A 240 10.52 -1.69 1.26
C GLU A 240 10.50 -1.06 -0.12
N ILE A 241 11.56 -0.34 -0.49
CA ILE A 241 11.58 0.44 -1.73
C ILE A 241 12.80 0.05 -2.53
N TYR A 242 12.63 -0.73 -3.61
CA TYR A 242 13.79 -1.26 -4.31
C TYR A 242 13.63 -1.48 -5.80
N ASP A 243 14.75 -1.43 -6.51
CA ASP A 243 14.84 -1.69 -7.95
C ASP A 243 13.86 -0.84 -8.79
N ASN A 244 13.57 0.39 -8.33
CA ASN A 244 12.78 1.36 -9.08
C ASN A 244 13.70 2.27 -9.93
N THR A 245 13.14 2.81 -11.01
CA THR A 245 13.74 3.92 -11.75
C THR A 245 12.98 5.21 -11.46
N LEU A 246 13.65 6.24 -10.97
CA LEU A 246 13.06 7.55 -10.72
C LEU A 246 13.80 8.62 -11.53
N ARG A 247 13.07 9.41 -12.31
CA ARG A 247 13.64 10.41 -13.20
C ARG A 247 12.99 11.76 -13.00
N GLN A 248 13.78 12.76 -12.64
CA GLN A 248 13.40 14.16 -12.80
C GLN A 248 13.71 14.59 -14.24
N ALA A 249 12.72 15.12 -14.95
CA ALA A 249 12.77 15.36 -16.39
C ALA A 249 12.33 16.76 -16.78
N ASN A 250 11.07 17.11 -16.47
CA ASN A 250 10.44 18.34 -16.95
C ASN A 250 9.98 19.25 -15.81
N THR A 251 9.74 18.68 -14.63
CA THR A 251 9.26 19.43 -13.46
C THR A 251 10.36 19.50 -12.42
N SER A 252 10.47 20.63 -11.71
CA SER A 252 11.38 20.75 -10.58
C SER A 252 10.90 19.83 -9.44
N VAL A 253 11.74 18.88 -9.06
CA VAL A 253 11.50 18.00 -7.91
C VAL A 253 12.57 18.27 -6.88
N TYR A 254 12.16 18.64 -5.67
CA TYR A 254 13.09 19.02 -4.62
C TYR A 254 13.98 17.84 -4.20
N ARG A 255 13.37 16.72 -3.78
CA ARG A 255 14.09 15.54 -3.31
C ARG A 255 13.49 14.27 -3.90
N PRO A 256 14.30 13.24 -4.18
CA PRO A 256 13.80 11.99 -4.75
C PRO A 256 12.98 11.15 -3.77
N MET A 257 13.31 11.20 -2.47
CA MET A 257 12.58 10.48 -1.41
C MET A 257 12.53 11.31 -0.13
N PHE A 258 11.40 11.24 0.58
CA PHE A 258 11.20 11.85 1.88
C PHE A 258 10.58 10.84 2.87
N LEU A 259 11.40 10.25 3.72
CA LEU A 259 10.96 9.23 4.69
C LEU A 259 10.95 9.83 6.09
N ARG A 260 9.78 9.86 6.71
CA ARG A 260 9.56 10.68 7.92
C ARG A 260 9.23 9.87 9.17
N GLY A 261 9.05 8.55 9.01
CA GLY A 261 8.74 7.64 10.09
C GLY A 261 8.85 6.18 9.69
N GLY A 262 8.76 5.31 10.68
CA GLY A 262 8.87 3.86 10.53
C GLY A 262 10.29 3.39 10.23
N THR A 263 10.40 2.18 9.71
CA THR A 263 11.69 1.58 9.34
C THR A 263 11.55 0.65 8.15
N GLY A 264 12.66 0.27 7.54
CA GLY A 264 12.61 -0.54 6.35
C GLY A 264 13.93 -0.65 5.60
N VAL A 265 13.81 -0.93 4.31
CA VAL A 265 14.93 -1.03 3.37
C VAL A 265 14.68 -0.20 2.12
N VAL A 266 15.72 0.50 1.66
CA VAL A 266 15.73 1.16 0.34
C VAL A 266 16.99 0.74 -0.41
N PHE A 267 16.85 0.07 -1.55
CA PHE A 267 18.03 -0.39 -2.28
C PHE A 267 17.86 -0.61 -3.78
N GLY A 268 18.97 -0.62 -4.53
CA GLY A 268 18.95 -0.91 -5.96
C GLY A 268 18.18 0.12 -6.82
N ASN A 269 17.74 1.23 -6.23
CA ASN A 269 16.99 2.24 -6.97
C ASN A 269 17.95 3.09 -7.81
N THR A 270 17.54 3.37 -9.05
CA THR A 270 18.27 4.24 -9.97
C THR A 270 17.55 5.56 -10.14
N PHE A 271 18.22 6.65 -9.80
CA PHE A 271 17.74 8.01 -9.93
C PHE A 271 18.47 8.73 -11.05
N THR A 272 17.75 9.53 -11.83
CA THR A 272 18.33 10.34 -12.90
C THR A 272 17.71 11.74 -12.93
N GLY A 273 18.48 12.72 -13.39
CA GLY A 273 18.06 14.12 -13.49
C GLY A 273 18.63 15.01 -12.39
N ASN A 274 18.09 16.23 -12.29
CA ASN A 274 18.60 17.34 -11.49
C ASN A 274 17.66 17.68 -10.33
N PHE A 275 17.53 16.75 -9.38
CA PHE A 275 16.85 17.03 -8.11
C PHE A 275 17.56 18.17 -7.38
N THR A 276 16.81 19.11 -6.81
CA THR A 276 17.39 20.26 -6.09
C THR A 276 18.22 19.84 -4.88
N ALA A 277 17.79 18.78 -4.17
CA ALA A 277 18.47 18.12 -3.08
C ALA A 277 18.55 16.62 -3.40
N PRO A 278 19.62 16.17 -4.08
CA PRO A 278 19.76 14.81 -4.60
C PRO A 278 20.19 13.82 -3.49
N ALA A 279 19.35 13.65 -2.46
CA ALA A 279 19.57 12.72 -1.36
C ALA A 279 18.25 12.07 -0.92
N ILE A 280 18.34 10.89 -0.29
CA ILE A 280 17.21 10.33 0.46
C ILE A 280 17.10 11.11 1.76
N HIS A 281 16.04 11.91 1.92
CA HIS A 281 15.86 12.71 3.12
C HIS A 281 15.10 11.94 4.19
N LEU A 282 15.65 11.94 5.40
CA LEU A 282 15.04 11.43 6.61
C LEU A 282 14.66 12.60 7.52
N ASP A 283 13.46 12.58 8.08
CA ASP A 283 13.13 13.46 9.21
C ASP A 283 12.23 12.77 10.23
N ASN A 284 11.90 13.51 11.28
CA ASN A 284 10.77 13.23 12.14
C ASN A 284 10.13 14.58 12.49
N VAL A 285 8.88 14.80 12.08
CA VAL A 285 8.18 16.09 12.29
C VAL A 285 8.17 16.52 13.75
N ARG A 286 8.06 15.55 14.67
CA ARG A 286 8.00 15.82 16.11
C ARG A 286 9.34 16.29 16.68
N THR A 287 10.42 16.29 15.91
CA THR A 287 11.68 16.93 16.31
C THR A 287 11.52 18.44 16.42
N PHE A 288 10.83 19.07 15.47
CA PHE A 288 10.80 20.53 15.31
C PHE A 288 9.38 21.13 15.40
N THR A 289 8.35 20.29 15.49
CA THR A 289 6.96 20.73 15.55
C THR A 289 6.23 20.04 16.71
N ASN A 290 5.46 20.82 17.46
CA ASN A 290 4.46 20.28 18.38
C ASN A 290 3.21 19.89 17.60
N VAL A 291 2.90 18.59 17.53
CA VAL A 291 1.75 18.06 16.77
C VAL A 291 0.44 18.02 17.58
N GLY A 292 0.42 18.65 18.75
CA GLY A 292 -0.76 18.81 19.60
C GLY A 292 -1.05 17.63 20.52
N GLY A 293 -2.02 17.83 21.42
CA GLY A 293 -2.48 16.84 22.40
C GLY A 293 -1.37 16.35 23.34
N GLU A 294 -1.55 15.13 23.85
CA GLU A 294 -0.55 14.40 24.66
C GLU A 294 0.66 13.92 23.84
N VAL A 295 0.54 13.93 22.51
CA VAL A 295 1.59 13.49 21.58
C VAL A 295 2.73 14.51 21.55
N GLY A 296 2.41 15.79 21.36
CA GLY A 296 3.36 16.88 21.55
C GLY A 296 4.62 16.85 20.65
N GLN A 297 5.57 17.71 20.96
CA GLN A 297 6.93 17.65 20.39
C GLN A 297 7.74 16.57 21.11
N CYS A 298 8.65 15.91 20.40
CA CYS A 298 9.67 15.04 20.97
C CYS A 298 10.80 15.92 21.50
N SER A 299 10.65 16.34 22.75
CA SER A 299 11.54 17.28 23.43
C SER A 299 12.01 16.81 24.81
N GLY A 300 11.67 15.57 25.20
CA GLY A 300 11.85 15.03 26.54
C GLY A 300 10.63 15.18 27.45
N ALA A 301 9.65 15.99 27.04
CA ALA A 301 8.43 16.24 27.81
C ALA A 301 7.22 15.38 27.36
N SER A 302 7.22 14.89 26.11
CA SER A 302 6.12 14.07 25.62
C SER A 302 6.15 12.70 26.26
N VAL A 303 5.04 12.32 26.87
CA VAL A 303 4.86 11.00 27.48
C VAL A 303 4.89 9.87 26.45
N TRP A 304 4.60 10.15 25.17
CA TRP A 304 4.61 9.16 24.07
C TRP A 304 5.99 8.61 23.77
N ASP A 305 7.03 9.39 24.00
CA ASP A 305 8.37 9.06 23.59
C ASP A 305 9.09 8.17 24.59
N GLY A 306 10.17 7.53 24.13
CA GLY A 306 10.96 6.68 24.99
C GLY A 306 11.71 7.46 26.09
N ASN A 307 12.01 8.74 25.85
CA ASN A 307 12.67 9.65 26.82
C ASN A 307 13.92 9.04 27.50
N ALA A 308 14.66 8.19 26.78
CA ALA A 308 15.93 7.65 27.22
C ALA A 308 17.04 8.72 27.23
N GLU A 309 16.89 9.76 26.42
CA GLU A 309 17.70 10.98 26.46
C GLU A 309 16.80 12.19 26.78
N SER A 310 17.39 13.27 27.33
CA SER A 310 16.66 14.49 27.73
C SER A 310 16.00 15.25 26.57
N ASN A 311 16.37 14.93 25.32
CA ASN A 311 15.75 15.50 24.12
C ASN A 311 14.47 14.75 23.68
N GLY A 312 14.14 13.63 24.34
CA GLY A 312 12.99 12.79 24.01
C GLY A 312 13.32 11.52 23.25
N TYR A 313 14.58 11.29 22.86
CA TYR A 313 14.94 10.09 22.12
C TYR A 313 14.60 8.80 22.91
N PRO A 314 14.14 7.73 22.22
CA PRO A 314 13.62 7.78 20.85
C PRO A 314 12.25 8.44 20.80
N CYS A 315 12.04 9.29 19.79
CA CYS A 315 10.70 9.74 19.46
C CYS A 315 9.88 8.53 18.97
N ARG A 316 8.62 8.42 19.39
CA ARG A 316 7.76 7.32 18.91
C ARG A 316 7.63 7.34 17.38
N ASP A 317 7.73 6.17 16.77
CA ASP A 317 7.65 5.89 15.34
C ASP A 317 8.68 6.61 14.45
N GLN A 318 9.73 7.22 15.01
CA GLN A 318 10.80 7.81 14.20
C GLN A 318 11.49 6.77 13.33
N ILE A 319 12.32 7.24 12.39
CA ILE A 319 13.24 6.38 11.64
C ILE A 319 13.99 5.43 12.57
N GLY A 320 13.96 4.15 12.23
CA GLY A 320 14.64 3.09 12.97
C GLY A 320 13.84 2.53 14.14
N ARG A 321 12.56 2.90 14.30
CA ARG A 321 11.67 2.33 15.33
C ARG A 321 10.81 1.20 14.78
N GLY A 322 10.79 0.13 15.58
CA GLY A 322 10.06 -1.09 15.32
C GLY A 322 8.75 -1.19 16.07
N ARG A 323 8.44 -2.41 16.52
CA ARG A 323 7.22 -2.70 17.27
C ARG A 323 7.23 -2.10 18.67
N ASP A 324 6.04 -1.76 19.14
CA ASP A 324 5.72 -1.50 20.54
C ASP A 324 5.88 -2.80 21.36
N ALA A 325 6.40 -2.70 22.58
CA ALA A 325 6.60 -3.87 23.45
C ALA A 325 5.29 -4.53 23.90
N ALA A 326 4.18 -3.78 23.91
CA ALA A 326 2.85 -4.26 24.23
C ALA A 326 1.80 -3.34 23.58
N LEU A 327 0.54 -3.76 23.56
CA LEU A 327 -0.60 -2.88 23.26
C LEU A 327 -0.86 -1.94 24.43
N TRP A 328 -1.41 -0.75 24.15
CA TRP A 328 -1.55 0.29 25.17
C TRP A 328 -2.76 1.20 24.94
N SER A 329 -3.48 1.56 26.00
CA SER A 329 -4.63 2.48 25.90
C SER A 329 -4.44 3.77 26.71
N ALA A 330 -3.44 3.81 27.59
CA ALA A 330 -3.07 4.94 28.43
C ALA A 330 -1.59 4.88 28.79
N ALA A 331 -1.06 5.99 29.33
CA ALA A 331 0.30 6.05 29.85
C ALA A 331 0.49 5.12 31.09
N PRO A 332 1.69 4.60 31.34
CA PRO A 332 2.92 4.80 30.57
C PRO A 332 2.89 4.02 29.25
N TYR A 333 3.32 4.67 28.16
CA TYR A 333 3.34 4.02 26.85
C TYR A 333 4.55 3.10 26.69
N PRO A 334 4.40 1.97 26.01
CA PRO A 334 5.43 0.93 25.95
C PRO A 334 6.60 1.37 25.07
N ALA A 335 7.80 0.95 25.45
CA ALA A 335 8.99 1.17 24.63
C ALA A 335 8.86 0.58 23.23
N GLN A 336 9.58 1.16 22.27
CA GLN A 336 9.71 0.63 20.92
C GLN A 336 11.07 -0.03 20.71
N SER A 337 11.03 -1.20 20.09
CA SER A 337 12.23 -1.87 19.61
C SER A 337 13.03 -0.99 18.65
N LEU A 338 14.36 -1.08 18.73
CA LEU A 338 15.26 -0.50 17.74
C LEU A 338 15.36 -1.47 16.56
N GLU A 339 14.93 -1.02 15.40
CA GLU A 339 14.99 -1.75 14.13
C GLU A 339 15.59 -0.80 13.09
N PRO A 340 16.93 -0.71 12.98
CA PRO A 340 17.58 0.28 12.11
C PRO A 340 17.11 0.14 10.66
N ALA A 341 16.91 1.27 10.00
CA ALA A 341 16.57 1.30 8.58
C ALA A 341 17.84 1.14 7.72
N TYR A 342 17.75 0.51 6.55
CA TYR A 342 18.92 0.23 5.71
C TYR A 342 18.80 0.80 4.31
N PHE A 343 19.90 1.38 3.83
CA PHE A 343 20.01 2.01 2.52
C PHE A 343 21.29 1.52 1.84
N TRP A 344 21.19 0.86 0.67
CA TRP A 344 22.37 0.38 -0.08
C TRP A 344 22.11 0.35 -1.59
N ASP A 345 23.16 0.40 -2.40
CA ASP A 345 23.08 0.28 -3.87
C ASP A 345 22.08 1.22 -4.57
N ASN A 346 21.75 2.36 -3.96
CA ASN A 346 20.96 3.40 -4.60
C ASN A 346 21.91 4.33 -5.36
N THR A 347 21.58 4.67 -6.60
CA THR A 347 22.43 5.52 -7.45
C THR A 347 21.69 6.74 -7.99
N ILE A 348 22.36 7.88 -8.11
CA ILE A 348 21.87 9.05 -8.82
C ILE A 348 22.86 9.47 -9.90
N ASN A 349 22.41 9.55 -11.15
CA ASN A 349 23.25 9.87 -12.31
C ASN A 349 24.55 9.03 -12.36
N GLY A 350 24.46 7.74 -11.99
CA GLY A 350 25.59 6.81 -11.95
C GLY A 350 26.49 6.88 -10.72
N ALA A 351 26.29 7.83 -9.80
CA ALA A 351 27.00 7.93 -8.53
C ALA A 351 26.17 7.36 -7.37
N VAL A 352 26.79 7.01 -6.24
CA VAL A 352 26.06 6.59 -5.03
C VAL A 352 25.16 7.71 -4.52
N LEU A 353 23.90 7.40 -4.24
CA LEU A 353 22.95 8.33 -3.62
C LEU A 353 23.14 8.38 -2.09
N GLY A 354 23.29 9.57 -1.55
CA GLY A 354 23.43 9.81 -0.11
C GLY A 354 22.11 9.72 0.67
N VAL A 355 22.23 9.59 1.98
CA VAL A 355 21.12 9.68 2.94
C VAL A 355 21.40 10.86 3.86
N GLU A 356 20.44 11.77 3.99
CA GLU A 356 20.58 12.99 4.79
C GLU A 356 19.46 13.10 5.82
N VAL A 357 19.82 13.39 7.07
CA VAL A 357 18.84 13.71 8.11
C VAL A 357 18.63 15.22 8.15
N VAL A 358 17.40 15.65 7.85
CA VAL A 358 17.06 17.06 7.68
C VAL A 358 16.21 17.61 8.84
N ASN A 359 15.84 18.89 8.78
CA ASN A 359 14.96 19.56 9.74
C ASN A 359 15.43 19.44 11.21
N GLY A 360 16.75 19.45 11.43
CA GLY A 360 17.34 19.28 12.77
C GLY A 360 17.13 17.89 13.39
N SER A 361 16.50 16.94 12.68
CA SER A 361 16.17 15.60 13.20
C SER A 361 17.40 14.76 13.54
N ALA A 362 18.61 15.21 13.17
CA ALA A 362 19.87 14.59 13.57
C ALA A 362 20.08 14.56 15.08
N VAL A 363 19.34 15.34 15.88
CA VAL A 363 19.34 15.21 17.34
C VAL A 363 18.78 13.85 17.80
N HIS A 364 17.81 13.28 17.07
CA HIS A 364 17.14 12.02 17.40
C HIS A 364 17.52 10.85 16.49
N ILE A 365 17.76 11.11 15.20
CA ILE A 365 18.02 10.08 14.18
C ILE A 365 19.53 10.04 13.90
N LYS A 366 20.19 8.94 14.27
CA LYS A 366 21.65 8.79 14.17
C LYS A 366 22.04 7.69 13.19
N SER A 367 23.04 7.97 12.35
CA SER A 367 23.69 6.95 11.51
C SER A 367 24.39 5.91 12.39
N GLY A 368 24.38 4.64 11.97
CA GLY A 368 24.91 3.51 12.72
C GLY A 368 24.03 3.03 13.89
N ARG A 369 22.96 3.77 14.22
CA ARG A 369 21.99 3.40 15.28
C ARG A 369 20.58 3.28 14.75
N ASP A 370 20.03 4.36 14.21
CA ASP A 370 18.65 4.44 13.72
C ASP A 370 18.55 4.09 12.23
N TYR A 371 19.64 4.33 11.50
CA TYR A 371 19.79 3.89 10.12
C TYR A 371 21.23 3.52 9.78
N VAL A 372 21.39 2.72 8.73
CA VAL A 372 22.66 2.32 8.14
C VAL A 372 22.59 2.66 6.66
N ALA A 373 23.51 3.49 6.19
CA ALA A 373 23.55 3.94 4.79
C ALA A 373 24.88 3.56 4.14
N ASN A 374 24.80 2.97 2.94
CA ASN A 374 25.93 2.62 2.08
C ASN A 374 27.01 1.77 2.78
N ALA A 375 26.57 0.86 3.67
CA ALA A 375 27.45 -0.05 4.41
C ALA A 375 27.10 -1.54 4.17
N GLY A 376 26.49 -1.83 3.03
CA GLY A 376 26.04 -3.17 2.63
C GLY A 376 24.58 -3.47 2.92
N ALA A 377 24.13 -4.63 2.46
CA ALA A 377 22.75 -5.07 2.60
C ALA A 377 22.38 -5.33 4.07
N LYS A 378 21.08 -5.16 4.39
CA LYS A 378 20.54 -5.49 5.70
C LYS A 378 20.79 -6.97 6.04
N PRO A 379 21.47 -7.31 7.16
CA PRO A 379 21.70 -8.70 7.53
C PRO A 379 20.39 -9.50 7.66
N GLY A 380 20.35 -10.67 7.02
CA GLY A 380 19.22 -11.60 7.04
C GLY A 380 17.99 -11.14 6.26
N TYR A 381 18.04 -10.01 5.55
CA TYR A 381 16.94 -9.59 4.69
C TYR A 381 16.97 -10.34 3.36
N VAL A 382 15.79 -10.82 2.95
CA VAL A 382 15.55 -11.41 1.63
C VAL A 382 14.33 -10.71 1.05
N PRO A 383 14.41 -10.11 -0.15
CA PRO A 383 13.24 -9.54 -0.80
C PRO A 383 12.16 -10.59 -1.00
N TYR A 384 10.88 -10.19 -0.86
CA TYR A 384 9.78 -11.09 -1.16
C TYR A 384 9.81 -11.48 -2.65
N GLN A 385 9.30 -12.67 -2.97
CA GLN A 385 9.34 -13.19 -4.34
C GLN A 385 8.76 -12.19 -5.36
N TYR A 386 9.39 -12.10 -6.52
CA TYR A 386 8.93 -11.33 -7.67
C TYR A 386 8.86 -12.25 -8.90
N PRO A 387 7.80 -12.17 -9.73
CA PRO A 387 6.63 -11.30 -9.53
C PRO A 387 5.81 -11.72 -8.31
N HIS A 388 5.01 -10.80 -7.76
CA HIS A 388 4.18 -11.11 -6.59
C HIS A 388 3.22 -12.26 -6.93
N PRO A 389 2.96 -13.24 -6.05
CA PRO A 389 2.12 -14.41 -6.38
C PRO A 389 0.67 -14.08 -6.76
N LEU A 390 0.16 -12.90 -6.41
CA LEU A 390 -1.15 -12.41 -6.90
C LEU A 390 -1.11 -12.01 -8.39
N SER A 391 0.07 -11.80 -8.98
CA SER A 391 0.22 -11.44 -10.40
C SER A 391 -0.11 -12.61 -11.34
N THR A 392 0.09 -13.84 -10.87
CA THR A 392 -0.25 -15.06 -11.61
C THR A 392 -1.73 -15.41 -11.39
N PRO A 393 -2.52 -15.67 -12.44
CA PRO A 393 -3.86 -16.20 -12.28
C PRO A 393 -3.81 -17.48 -11.44
N ALA A 394 -4.74 -17.64 -10.50
CA ALA A 394 -4.89 -18.92 -9.82
C ALA A 394 -5.07 -20.01 -10.88
N ALA A 395 -4.35 -21.12 -10.75
CA ALA A 395 -4.54 -22.27 -11.63
C ALA A 395 -6.04 -22.66 -11.60
N PRO A 396 -6.65 -22.96 -12.75
CA PRO A 396 -8.04 -23.42 -12.78
C PRO A 396 -8.19 -24.61 -11.84
N SER A 397 -9.09 -24.53 -10.86
CA SER A 397 -9.34 -25.61 -9.89
C SER A 397 -9.97 -26.86 -10.53
N ASN A 398 -10.31 -26.78 -11.82
CA ASN A 398 -11.00 -27.79 -12.61
C ASN A 398 -10.12 -28.49 -13.68
N LEU A 399 -8.80 -28.34 -13.64
CA LEU A 399 -7.90 -29.16 -14.47
C LEU A 399 -7.88 -30.60 -13.97
N ARG A 400 -8.71 -31.47 -14.59
CA ARG A 400 -8.60 -32.92 -14.45
C ARG A 400 -7.88 -33.46 -15.67
N LEU A 401 -6.73 -34.11 -15.47
CA LEU A 401 -6.13 -34.97 -16.49
C LEU A 401 -7.15 -36.07 -16.81
N ILE A 402 -7.66 -36.10 -18.05
CA ILE A 402 -8.39 -37.24 -18.56
C ILE A 402 -7.34 -38.28 -18.97
N PRO A 403 -7.22 -39.42 -18.28
CA PRO A 403 -6.27 -40.44 -18.70
C PRO A 403 -6.78 -41.07 -20.00
N GLY A 404 -6.01 -40.93 -21.08
CA GLY A 404 -6.09 -41.73 -22.31
C GLY A 404 -7.37 -41.59 -23.14
N GLN A 405 -7.24 -40.92 -24.29
CA GLN A 405 -7.83 -41.43 -25.53
C GLN A 405 -6.71 -42.01 -26.39
#